data_AF-A0A658NMA9-F1
#
_entry.id   AF-A0A658NMA9-F1
#
_cell.length_a   1.000
_cell.length_b   1.000
_cell.length_c   1.000
_cell.angle_alpha   90.00
_cell.angle_beta   90.00
_cell.angle_gamma   90.00
#
_symmetry.space_group_name_H-M   'P 1'
#
loop_
_entity.id
_entity.type
_entity.pdbx_description
1 polymer ?
#
loop_
_entity_poly.entity_id
_entity_poly.type
_entity_poly.pdbx_seq_one_letter_code
_entity_poly.pdbx_strand_id
1 'polypeptide(L)' 'ARALSLRLGVPLVGVNHCVAHIEVGKWQSGARDPAVIYVSGANSQVLALRQGRYRIFGETLDISVGNAIDKFARSV' A
#
# COMPACT_ATOMS: atom_id res chain seq x y z
N ALA A 1 -12.10 3.42 14.00
CA ALA A 1 -11.02 2.74 14.75
C ALA A 1 -11.04 3.07 16.25
N ARG A 2 -10.74 4.32 16.68
CA ARG A 2 -10.65 4.70 18.11
C ARG A 2 -11.92 4.44 18.93
N ALA A 3 -13.09 4.83 18.41
CA ALA A 3 -14.37 4.62 19.10
C ALA A 3 -14.63 3.13 19.44
N LEU A 4 -14.28 2.22 18.52
CA LEU A 4 -14.43 0.77 18.73
C LEU A 4 -13.43 0.24 19.76
N SER A 5 -12.17 0.65 19.69
CA SER A 5 -11.13 0.26 20.67
C SER A 5 -11.52 0.67 22.09
N LEU A 6 -11.98 1.91 22.27
CA LEU A 6 -12.43 2.40 23.58
C LEU A 6 -13.67 1.64 24.08
N ARG A 7 -14.65 1.40 23.22
CA ARG A 7 -15.88 0.69 23.59
C ARG A 7 -15.63 -0.76 23.97
N LEU A 8 -14.68 -1.43 23.31
CA LEU A 8 -14.39 -2.85 23.50
C LEU A 8 -13.27 -3.10 24.51
N GLY A 9 -12.57 -2.06 24.99
CA GLY A 9 -11.44 -2.18 25.91
C GLY A 9 -10.23 -2.91 25.29
N VAL A 10 -10.11 -2.93 23.96
CA VAL A 10 -9.03 -3.64 23.25
C VAL A 10 -7.98 -2.67 22.71
N PRO A 11 -6.69 -3.09 22.63
CA PRO A 11 -5.63 -2.25 22.08
C PRO A 11 -5.90 -1.79 20.63
N LEU A 12 -5.47 -0.58 20.30
CA LEU A 12 -5.50 -0.05 18.93
C LEU A 12 -4.08 0.04 18.38
N VAL A 13 -3.84 -0.58 17.22
CA VAL A 13 -2.55 -0.55 16.52
C VAL A 13 -2.67 0.21 15.21
N GLY A 14 -1.77 1.18 14.97
CA GLY A 14 -1.67 1.87 13.69
C GLY A 14 -0.95 1.00 12.66
N VAL A 15 -1.46 0.97 11.43
CA VAL A 15 -0.91 0.17 10.34
C VAL A 15 -0.60 1.07 9.15
N ASN A 16 0.57 0.89 8.55
CA ASN A 16 0.90 1.57 7.30
C ASN A 16 0.15 0.92 6.12
N HIS A 17 -0.59 1.73 5.37
CA HIS A 17 -1.43 1.27 4.26
C HIS A 17 -0.65 0.51 3.17
N CYS A 18 0.48 1.07 2.71
CA CYS A 18 1.28 0.46 1.63
C CYS A 18 1.91 -0.86 2.07
N VAL A 19 2.45 -0.89 3.29
CA VAL A 19 3.06 -2.12 3.84
C VAL A 19 2.00 -3.21 4.08
N ALA A 20 0.78 -2.84 4.47
CA ALA A 20 -0.32 -3.80 4.62
C ALA A 20 -0.64 -4.52 3.29
N HIS A 21 -0.64 -3.80 2.16
CA HIS A 21 -0.79 -4.41 0.84
C HIS A 21 0.32 -5.42 0.52
N ILE A 22 1.56 -5.11 0.89
CA ILE A 22 2.69 -6.01 0.67
C ILE A 22 2.56 -7.27 1.53
N GLU A 23 2.32 -7.13 2.83
CA GLU A 23 2.28 -8.27 3.75
C GLU A 23 1.08 -9.21 3.50
N VAL A 24 -0.09 -8.68 3.18
CA VAL A 24 -1.23 -9.54 2.81
C VAL A 24 -0.96 -10.29 1.50
N GLY A 25 -0.30 -9.63 0.54
CA GLY A 25 0.14 -10.25 -0.71
C GLY A 25 1.15 -11.37 -0.50
N LYS A 26 2.14 -11.16 0.37
CA LYS A 26 3.11 -12.19 0.77
C LYS A 26 2.43 -13.38 1.44
N TRP A 27 1.51 -13.11 2.37
CA TRP A 27 0.74 -14.16 3.06
C TRP A 27 -0.05 -15.03 2.08
N GLN A 28 -0.75 -14.42 1.11
CA GLN A 28 -1.61 -15.14 0.20
C GLN A 28 -0.88 -15.83 -0.96
N SER A 29 0.21 -15.22 -1.45
CA SER A 29 0.98 -15.76 -2.59
C SER A 29 2.11 -16.72 -2.18
N GLY A 30 2.52 -16.71 -0.91
CA GLY A 30 3.73 -17.41 -0.45
C GLY A 30 5.04 -16.73 -0.86
N ALA A 31 5.00 -15.52 -1.44
CA ALA A 31 6.19 -14.74 -1.74
C ALA A 31 6.93 -14.35 -0.45
N ARG A 32 8.24 -14.62 -0.39
CA ARG A 32 9.04 -14.43 0.84
C ARG A 32 9.70 -13.06 0.92
N ASP A 33 10.38 -12.65 -0.14
CA ASP A 33 11.09 -11.36 -0.23
C ASP A 33 10.90 -10.73 -1.62
N PRO A 34 9.69 -10.27 -1.95
CA PRO A 34 9.38 -9.77 -3.28
C PRO A 34 9.84 -8.32 -3.46
N ALA A 35 10.29 -7.99 -4.67
CA ALA A 35 10.13 -6.64 -5.20
C ALA A 35 8.67 -6.46 -5.63
N VAL A 36 8.01 -5.42 -5.11
CA VAL A 36 6.57 -5.19 -5.29
C VAL A 36 6.36 -3.95 -6.13
N ILE A 37 5.57 -4.09 -7.19
CA ILE A 37 5.00 -2.96 -7.91
C ILE A 37 3.62 -2.69 -7.30
N TYR A 38 3.50 -1.59 -6.56
CA TYR A 38 2.28 -1.18 -5.90
C TYR A 38 1.55 -0.14 -6.74
N VAL A 39 0.41 -0.55 -7.30
CA VAL A 39 -0.46 0.29 -8.14
C VAL A 39 -1.83 0.40 -7.50
N SER A 40 -2.32 1.62 -7.32
CA SER A 40 -3.67 1.92 -6.87
C SER A 40 -4.19 3.23 -7.48
N GLY A 41 -5.43 3.58 -7.15
CA GLY A 41 -6.03 4.87 -7.51
C GLY A 41 -5.25 6.09 -7.01
N ALA A 42 -4.36 5.94 -6.00
CA ALA A 42 -3.58 7.05 -5.44
C ALA A 42 -2.06 6.77 -5.40
N ASN A 43 -1.61 5.53 -5.55
CA ASN A 43 -0.20 5.15 -5.43
C ASN A 43 0.32 4.46 -6.69
N SER A 44 1.58 4.73 -7.05
CA SER A 44 2.31 4.02 -8.10
C SER A 44 3.78 4.00 -7.71
N GLN A 45 4.23 2.87 -7.14
CA GLN A 45 5.51 2.75 -6.46
C GLN A 45 6.14 1.38 -6.68
N VAL A 46 7.47 1.31 -6.68
CA VAL A 46 8.26 0.08 -6.64
C VAL A 46 8.89 0.00 -5.25
N LEU A 47 8.55 -1.03 -4.48
CA LEU A 47 8.99 -1.21 -3.10
C LEU A 47 9.68 -2.56 -2.90
N ALA A 48 10.65 -2.62 -2.00
CA ALA A 48 11.19 -3.88 -1.49
C ALA A 48 11.71 -3.74 -0.07
N LEU A 49 11.87 -4.86 0.64
CA LEU A 49 12.52 -4.89 1.94
C LEU A 49 14.04 -4.76 1.73
N ARG A 50 14.66 -3.75 2.33
CA ARG A 50 16.13 -3.60 2.29
C ARG A 50 16.63 -3.13 3.63
N GLN A 51 17.63 -3.83 4.18
CA GLN A 51 18.22 -3.54 5.51
C GLN A 51 17.15 -3.39 6.60
N GLY A 52 16.18 -4.31 6.64
CA GLY A 52 15.13 -4.34 7.68
C GLY A 52 14.05 -3.26 7.58
N ARG A 53 13.99 -2.50 6.48
CA ARG A 53 12.92 -1.52 6.23
C ARG A 53 12.38 -1.65 4.81
N TYR A 54 11.07 -1.49 4.66
CA TYR A 54 10.47 -1.30 3.34
C TYR A 54 10.93 0.04 2.79
N ARG A 55 11.47 0.03 1.56
CA ARG A 55 11.96 1.21 0.86
C ARG A 55 11.31 1.32 -0.50
N ILE A 56 11.07 2.57 -0.89
CA ILE A 56 10.63 2.93 -2.24
C ILE A 56 11.89 3.06 -3.09
N PHE A 57 11.95 2.30 -4.18
CA PHE A 57 13.03 2.35 -5.18
C PHE A 57 12.68 3.23 -6.37
N GLY A 58 11.38 3.41 -6.63
CA GLY A 58 10.86 4.33 -7.63
C GLY A 58 9.40 4.63 -7.35
N GLU A 59 8.95 5.81 -7.72
CA GLU A 59 7.55 6.23 -7.58
C GLU A 59 7.16 7.21 -8.66
N THR A 60 5.86 7.35 -8.88
CA THR A 60 5.33 8.42 -9.74
C THR A 60 5.68 9.80 -9.15
N LEU A 61 5.95 10.78 -10.01
CA LEU A 61 6.27 12.16 -9.61
C LEU A 61 5.05 13.08 -9.66
N ASP A 62 3.97 12.66 -10.31
CA ASP A 62 2.77 13.45 -10.53
C ASP A 62 1.52 12.78 -9.94
N ILE A 63 0.87 11.93 -10.72
CA ILE A 63 -0.34 11.20 -10.36
C ILE A 63 -0.09 9.71 -10.48
N SER A 64 -0.81 8.92 -9.69
CA SER A 64 -0.77 7.47 -9.87
C SER A 64 -1.41 7.09 -11.19
N VAL A 65 -1.01 5.93 -11.73
CA VAL A 65 -1.61 5.40 -12.96
C VAL A 65 -3.11 5.13 -12.78
N GLY A 66 -3.55 4.72 -11.58
CA GLY A 66 -4.98 4.59 -11.28
C GLY A 66 -5.72 5.92 -11.38
N ASN A 67 -5.14 7.00 -10.85
CA ASN A 67 -5.73 8.33 -10.98
C ASN A 67 -5.76 8.83 -12.44
N ALA A 68 -4.70 8.55 -13.21
CA ALA A 68 -4.63 8.90 -14.62
C ALA A 68 -5.74 8.23 -15.43
N ILE A 69 -5.94 6.92 -15.22
CA ILE A 69 -7.02 6.15 -15.86
C ILE A 69 -8.38 6.69 -15.45
N ASP A 70 -8.61 6.93 -14.15
CA ASP A 70 -9.89 7.46 -13.65
C ASP A 70 -10.23 8.84 -14.24
N LYS A 71 -9.24 9.73 -14.37
CA LYS A 71 -9.44 11.05 -14.97
C LYS A 71 -9.75 10.95 -16.45
N PHE A 72 -8.98 10.14 -17.18
CA PHE A 72 -9.22 9.92 -18.61
C PHE A 72 -10.62 9.35 -18.84
N ALA A 73 -11.01 8.31 -18.11
CA ALA A 73 -12.31 7.65 -18.24
C ALA A 73 -13.51 8.56 -17.92
N ARG A 74 -13.34 9.59 -17.08
CA ARG A 74 -14.38 10.60 -16.80
C ARG A 74 -14.46 11.72 -17.83
N SER A 75 -13.39 11.92 -18.60
CA SER A 75 -13.32 12.98 -19.61
C SER A 75 -13.88 12.58 -20.97
N VAL A 76 -14.11 11.28 -21.17
CA VAL A 76 -14.70 10.69 -22.39
C VAL A 76 -16.20 10.44 -22.24
#